data_AF-A0A852JQ16-F1
#
_entry.id   AF-A0A852JQ16-F1
#
_cell.length_a   1.000
_cell.length_b   1.000
_cell.length_c   1.000
_cell.angle_alpha   90.00
_cell.angle_beta   90.00
_cell.angle_gamma   90.00
#
_symmetry.space_group_name_H-M   'P 1'
#
loop_
_entity.id
_entity.type
_entity.pdbx_description
1 polymer ?
#
loop_
_entity_poly.entity_id
_entity_poly.type
_entity_poly.pdbx_seq_one_letter_code
_entity_poly.pdbx_strand_id
1 'polypeptide(L)'
;SHVSSLLGLEEKAVLSKKEKMKLRKQRWLQKIESVKMAKQKQKAEAKRKATPVVGDMQPLMEALPELSYLTTGGRARKPLKRLAAPADFCLMKQAQKHQLLEEEVARFQEVISDPQYRANPLLAI
;
A
#
# COMPACT_ATOMS: atom_id res chain seq x y z
N SER A 1 15.92 -18.73 24.42
CA SER A 1 16.55 -19.30 23.21
C SER A 1 17.45 -18.24 22.59
N HIS A 2 18.76 -18.45 22.67
CA HIS A 2 19.81 -17.58 22.15
C HIS A 2 19.95 -17.73 20.63
N VAL A 3 19.76 -16.66 19.85
CA VAL A 3 20.46 -16.48 18.56
C VAL A 3 20.52 -14.97 18.25
N SER A 4 21.47 -14.23 18.82
CA SER A 4 21.90 -12.95 18.21
C SER A 4 23.19 -12.41 18.84
N SER A 5 24.28 -13.15 18.70
CA SER A 5 25.62 -12.65 19.08
C SER A 5 26.74 -13.07 18.12
N LEU A 6 26.41 -13.63 16.94
CA LEU A 6 27.42 -14.12 15.99
C LEU A 6 27.93 -13.09 14.97
N LEU A 7 27.55 -11.81 15.06
CA LEU A 7 28.02 -10.77 14.13
C LEU A 7 29.05 -9.80 14.74
N GLY A 8 29.56 -10.11 15.94
CA GLY A 8 30.53 -9.27 16.66
C GLY A 8 31.95 -9.82 16.74
N LEU A 9 32.20 -11.03 16.24
CA LEU A 9 33.51 -11.71 16.28
C LEU A 9 34.12 -11.80 14.88
N GLU A 10 34.31 -10.66 14.22
CA GLU A 10 35.46 -10.56 13.32
C GLU A 10 36.66 -10.29 14.23
N GLU A 11 37.36 -11.37 14.58
CA GLU A 11 38.79 -11.28 14.86
C GLU A 11 39.39 -10.28 13.88
N LYS A 12 40.28 -9.39 14.33
CA LYS A 12 40.94 -8.42 13.44
C LYS A 12 41.87 -9.19 12.49
N ALA A 13 41.30 -9.97 11.57
CA ALA A 13 41.96 -10.49 10.41
C ALA A 13 42.62 -9.28 9.77
N VAL A 14 43.93 -9.37 9.60
CA VAL A 14 44.72 -8.30 8.98
C VAL A 14 44.31 -8.27 7.52
N LEU A 15 43.18 -7.62 7.23
CA LEU A 15 42.63 -7.52 5.89
C LEU A 15 43.66 -6.85 5.00
N SER A 16 43.79 -7.39 3.80
CA SER A 16 44.64 -6.81 2.77
C SER A 16 44.20 -5.38 2.49
N LYS A 17 45.16 -4.49 2.12
CA LYS A 17 44.88 -3.10 1.74
C LYS A 17 43.75 -3.00 0.71
N LYS A 18 43.68 -3.96 -0.22
CA LYS A 18 42.63 -4.06 -1.25
C LYS A 18 41.24 -4.26 -0.65
N GLU A 19 41.11 -5.15 0.33
CA GLU A 19 39.85 -5.47 0.99
C GLU A 19 39.37 -4.31 1.86
N LYS A 20 40.30 -3.69 2.60
CA LYS A 20 40.02 -2.47 3.39
C LYS A 20 39.49 -1.34 2.51
N MET A 21 40.09 -1.13 1.33
CA MET A 21 39.61 -0.13 0.37
C MET A 21 38.23 -0.45 -0.20
N LYS A 22 37.98 -1.73 -0.52
CA LYS A 22 36.65 -2.18 -0.99
C LYS A 22 35.58 -1.96 0.08
N LEU A 23 35.87 -2.32 1.33
CA LEU A 23 34.96 -2.15 2.46
C LEU A 23 34.66 -0.67 2.73
N ARG A 24 35.67 0.19 2.67
CA ARG A 24 35.49 1.64 2.80
C ARG A 24 34.56 2.19 1.70
N LYS A 25 34.77 1.79 0.44
CA LYS A 25 33.89 2.17 -0.67
C LYS A 25 32.46 1.68 -0.45
N GLN A 26 32.29 0.43 -0.04
CA GLN A 26 30.98 -0.16 0.20
C GLN A 26 30.24 0.54 1.35
N ARG A 27 30.90 0.77 2.49
CA ARG A 27 30.32 1.51 3.62
C ARG A 27 29.93 2.94 3.22
N TRP A 28 30.74 3.59 2.39
CA TRP A 28 30.42 4.92 1.87
C TRP A 28 29.18 4.92 0.98
N LEU A 29 29.09 3.97 0.04
CA LEU A 29 27.91 3.82 -0.83
C LEU A 29 26.65 3.50 -0.03
N GLN A 30 26.74 2.57 0.93
CA GLN A 30 25.63 2.25 1.84
C GLN A 30 25.16 3.48 2.62
N LYS A 31 26.07 4.34 3.06
CA LYS A 31 25.74 5.60 3.74
C LYS A 31 25.04 6.59 2.80
N ILE A 32 25.48 6.70 1.55
CA ILE A 32 24.80 7.57 0.56
C ILE A 32 23.38 7.07 0.31
N GLU A 33 23.23 5.76 0.08
CA GLU A 33 21.94 5.14 -0.19
C GLU A 33 20.99 5.30 1.01
N SER A 34 21.44 5.06 2.24
CA SER A 34 20.61 5.22 3.43
C SER A 34 20.12 6.67 3.60
N VAL A 35 20.99 7.66 3.38
CA VAL A 35 20.61 9.08 3.43
C VAL A 35 19.62 9.44 2.32
N LYS A 36 19.81 8.91 1.10
CA LYS A 36 18.90 9.12 -0.03
C LYS A 36 17.51 8.55 0.27
N MET A 37 17.46 7.32 0.78
CA MET A 37 16.20 6.66 1.14
C MET A 37 15.48 7.40 2.26
N ALA A 38 16.20 7.85 3.30
CA ALA A 38 15.62 8.64 4.39
C ALA A 38 15.01 9.96 3.87
N LYS A 39 15.73 10.70 3.02
CA LYS A 39 15.21 11.93 2.41
C LYS A 39 13.99 11.68 1.52
N GLN A 40 13.96 10.57 0.78
CA GLN A 40 12.83 10.22 -0.06
C GLN A 40 11.58 9.90 0.78
N LYS A 41 11.74 9.15 1.87
CA LYS A 41 10.66 8.88 2.83
C LYS A 41 10.12 10.18 3.42
N GLN A 42 10.99 11.05 3.91
CA GLN A 42 10.59 12.35 4.48
C GLN A 42 9.83 13.22 3.47
N LYS A 43 10.29 13.30 2.21
CA LYS A 43 9.60 14.04 1.15
C LYS A 43 8.23 13.45 0.84
N ALA A 44 8.12 12.12 0.83
CA ALA A 44 6.86 11.43 0.59
C ALA A 44 5.86 11.68 1.75
N GLU A 45 6.31 11.60 3.00
CA GLU A 45 5.51 11.94 4.17
C GLU A 45 5.05 13.40 4.18
N ALA A 46 5.95 14.34 3.85
CA ALA A 46 5.59 15.77 3.79
C ALA A 46 4.53 16.04 2.72
N LYS A 47 4.65 15.40 1.54
CA LYS A 47 3.63 15.46 0.49
C LYS A 47 2.29 14.89 0.95
N ARG A 48 2.30 13.75 1.63
CA ARG A 48 1.08 13.14 2.18
C ARG A 48 0.39 14.03 3.21
N LYS A 49 1.15 14.58 4.15
CA LYS A 49 0.62 15.53 5.15
C LYS A 49 0.03 16.79 4.52
N ALA A 50 0.62 17.25 3.40
CA ALA A 50 0.17 18.44 2.69
C ALA A 50 -1.01 18.21 1.75
N THR A 51 -1.28 16.96 1.36
CA THR A 51 -2.42 16.63 0.51
C THR A 51 -3.52 16.10 1.43
N PRO A 52 -4.59 16.85 1.73
CA PRO A 52 -5.69 16.38 2.57
C PRO A 52 -6.50 15.36 1.78
N VAL A 53 -5.94 14.16 1.63
CA VAL A 53 -6.59 13.03 0.96
C VAL A 53 -7.11 12.14 2.08
N VAL A 54 -8.42 12.14 2.24
CA VAL A 54 -9.15 11.10 2.97
C VAL A 54 -8.90 9.79 2.23
N GLY A 55 -7.83 9.07 2.57
CA GLY A 55 -7.45 7.83 1.88
C GLY A 55 -5.96 7.54 1.71
N ASP A 56 -5.04 8.20 2.43
CA ASP A 56 -3.66 7.71 2.48
C ASP A 56 -3.64 6.32 3.15
N MET A 57 -3.47 5.27 2.34
CA MET A 57 -3.45 3.88 2.80
C MET A 57 -2.09 3.46 3.35
N GLN A 58 -1.06 4.29 3.17
CA GLN A 58 0.28 3.91 3.55
C GLN A 58 0.47 3.73 5.07
N PRO A 59 -0.10 4.56 5.96
CA PRO A 59 -0.05 4.33 7.40
C PRO A 59 -0.56 2.95 7.82
N LEU A 60 -1.61 2.46 7.16
CA LEU A 60 -2.16 1.12 7.42
C LEU A 60 -1.21 0.02 6.97
N MET A 61 -0.53 0.21 5.84
CA MET A 61 0.47 -0.74 5.33
C MET A 61 1.73 -0.78 6.19
N GLU A 62 2.17 0.37 6.70
CA GLU A 62 3.37 0.50 7.53
C GLU A 62 3.16 -0.02 8.95
N ALA A 63 1.93 0.04 9.47
CA ALA A 63 1.57 -0.52 10.76
C ALA A 63 1.40 -2.06 10.75
N LEU A 64 1.46 -2.71 9.60
CA LEU A 64 1.38 -4.17 9.50
C LEU A 64 2.75 -4.82 9.78
N PRO A 65 2.79 -5.99 10.46
CA PRO A 65 4.00 -6.79 10.56
C PRO A 65 4.54 -7.17 9.18
N GLU A 66 5.87 -7.22 9.03
CA GLU A 66 6.47 -7.69 7.78
C GLU A 66 5.95 -9.10 7.43
N LEU A 67 5.59 -9.32 6.16
CA LEU A 67 5.00 -10.59 5.71
C LEU A 67 5.90 -11.81 5.98
N SER A 68 7.20 -11.59 6.22
CA SER A 68 8.18 -12.58 6.67
C SER A 68 7.74 -13.32 7.94
N TYR A 69 7.06 -12.63 8.87
CA TYR A 69 6.53 -13.21 10.11
C TYR A 69 5.30 -14.12 9.88
N LEU A 70 4.59 -13.97 8.77
CA LEU A 70 3.35 -14.69 8.47
C LEU A 70 3.54 -15.96 7.63
N THR A 71 4.70 -16.11 6.98
CA THR A 71 5.03 -17.28 6.16
C THR A 71 5.14 -18.59 6.96
N THR A 72 5.20 -18.54 8.28
CA THR A 72 5.34 -19.71 9.16
C THR A 72 4.01 -20.37 9.55
N GLY A 73 2.85 -19.85 9.12
CA GLY A 73 1.55 -20.33 9.60
C GLY A 73 0.40 -20.26 8.58
N GLY A 74 0.65 -20.56 7.31
CA GLY A 74 -0.35 -20.44 6.24
C GLY A 74 -1.51 -21.43 6.32
N ARG A 75 -2.61 -21.08 7.01
CA ARG A 75 -3.93 -21.65 6.69
C ARG A 75 -4.49 -20.93 5.46
N ALA A 76 -4.72 -21.68 4.39
CA ALA A 76 -5.35 -21.20 3.17
C ALA A 76 -6.69 -20.53 3.48
N ARG A 77 -6.80 -19.22 3.27
CA ARG A 77 -8.06 -18.50 3.34
C ARG A 77 -8.92 -18.90 2.13
N LYS A 78 -10.16 -19.28 2.38
CA LYS A 78 -11.15 -19.59 1.33
C LYS A 78 -11.41 -18.34 0.48
N PRO A 79 -11.56 -18.46 -0.84
CA PRO A 79 -11.87 -17.32 -1.69
C PRO A 79 -13.25 -16.76 -1.32
N LEU A 80 -13.30 -15.47 -0.98
CA LEU A 80 -14.55 -14.73 -0.90
C LEU A 80 -15.20 -14.74 -2.29
N LYS A 81 -16.49 -15.09 -2.33
CA LYS A 81 -17.30 -14.98 -3.56
C LYS A 81 -17.26 -13.52 -3.99
N ARG A 82 -16.67 -13.27 -5.16
CA ARG A 82 -16.67 -11.97 -5.81
C ARG A 82 -18.13 -11.65 -6.14
N LEU A 83 -18.71 -10.65 -5.45
CA LEU A 83 -19.81 -9.87 -6.03
C LEU A 83 -19.36 -9.43 -7.42
N ALA A 84 -20.28 -9.42 -8.38
CA ALA A 84 -20.02 -9.13 -9.79
C ALA A 84 -18.96 -8.02 -9.89
N ALA A 85 -17.85 -8.33 -10.55
CA ALA A 85 -16.70 -7.45 -10.58
C ALA A 85 -17.17 -6.05 -11.00
N PRO A 86 -16.93 -5.01 -10.17
CA PRO A 86 -17.13 -3.65 -10.62
C PRO A 86 -16.39 -3.53 -11.95
N ALA A 87 -17.09 -3.15 -13.02
CA ALA A 87 -16.45 -2.98 -14.32
C ALA A 87 -15.20 -2.12 -14.10
N ASP A 88 -14.01 -2.66 -14.43
CA ASP A 88 -12.74 -2.06 -14.02
C ASP A 88 -12.65 -0.63 -14.58
N PHE A 89 -13.01 0.35 -13.75
CA PHE A 89 -13.11 1.75 -14.16
C PHE A 89 -11.75 2.27 -14.67
N CYS A 90 -10.64 1.70 -14.20
CA CYS A 90 -9.31 2.02 -14.68
C CYS A 90 -9.05 1.61 -16.15
N LEU A 91 -9.79 0.63 -16.68
CA LEU A 91 -9.62 0.09 -18.03
C LEU A 91 -10.57 0.77 -19.06
N MET A 92 -11.56 1.52 -18.61
CA MET A 92 -12.57 2.16 -19.46
C MET A 92 -12.10 3.49 -20.06
N LYS A 93 -12.53 3.77 -21.30
CA LYS A 93 -12.38 5.09 -21.93
C LYS A 93 -13.26 6.12 -21.22
N GLN A 94 -12.90 7.40 -21.29
CA GLN A 94 -13.64 8.48 -20.62
C GLN A 94 -15.12 8.55 -21.02
N ALA A 95 -15.45 8.34 -22.30
CA ALA A 95 -16.84 8.32 -22.77
C ALA A 95 -17.67 7.18 -22.12
N GLN A 96 -17.06 5.99 -21.95
CA GLN A 96 -17.72 4.84 -21.32
C GLN A 96 -17.96 5.09 -19.83
N LYS A 97 -17.01 5.73 -19.15
CA LYS A 97 -17.17 6.16 -17.75
C LYS A 97 -18.33 7.12 -17.58
N HIS A 98 -18.40 8.12 -18.46
CA HIS A 98 -19.48 9.10 -18.44
C HIS A 98 -20.83 8.42 -18.68
N GLN A 99 -20.93 7.55 -19.67
CA GLN A 99 -22.16 6.79 -19.93
C GLN A 99 -22.61 5.98 -18.71
N LEU A 100 -21.71 5.25 -18.05
CA LEU A 100 -22.04 4.47 -16.84
C LEU A 100 -22.58 5.38 -15.71
N LEU A 101 -22.00 6.57 -15.54
CA LEU A 101 -22.48 7.54 -14.54
C LEU A 101 -23.87 8.06 -14.90
N GLU A 102 -24.13 8.39 -16.16
CA GLU A 102 -25.47 8.81 -16.60
C GLU A 102 -26.52 7.72 -16.39
N GLU A 103 -26.16 6.45 -16.64
CA GLU A 103 -27.03 5.30 -16.38
C GLU A 103 -27.34 5.12 -14.87
N GLU A 104 -26.34 5.31 -13.99
CA GLU A 104 -26.58 5.31 -12.54
C GLU A 104 -27.46 6.48 -12.12
N VAL A 105 -27.20 7.70 -12.62
CA VAL A 105 -27.99 8.89 -12.31
C VAL A 105 -29.44 8.68 -12.74
N ALA A 106 -29.69 8.10 -13.92
CA ALA A 106 -31.02 7.76 -14.39
C ALA A 106 -31.72 6.77 -13.44
N ARG A 107 -31.05 5.67 -13.06
CA ARG A 107 -31.59 4.71 -12.07
C ARG A 107 -31.94 5.38 -10.74
N PHE A 108 -31.09 6.26 -10.24
CA PHE A 108 -31.36 6.99 -8.99
C PHE A 108 -32.54 7.94 -9.12
N GLN A 109 -32.67 8.64 -10.25
CA GLN A 109 -33.80 9.53 -10.50
C GLN A 109 -35.13 8.78 -10.55
N GLU A 110 -35.16 7.57 -11.10
CA GLU A 110 -36.35 6.70 -11.08
C GLU A 110 -36.76 6.37 -9.65
N VAL A 111 -35.82 5.94 -8.80
CA VAL A 111 -36.08 5.63 -7.38
C VAL A 111 -36.57 6.85 -6.60
N ILE A 112 -35.97 8.02 -6.82
CA ILE A 112 -36.37 9.27 -6.15
C ILE A 112 -37.75 9.77 -6.63
N SER A 113 -38.12 9.42 -7.86
CA SER A 113 -39.43 9.78 -8.43
C SER A 113 -40.54 8.85 -7.95
N ASP A 114 -40.21 7.68 -7.42
CA ASP A 114 -41.18 6.73 -6.87
C ASP A 114 -41.91 7.32 -5.64
N PRO A 115 -43.26 7.43 -5.67
CA PRO A 115 -44.04 7.88 -4.54
C PRO A 115 -43.85 7.04 -3.26
N GLN A 116 -43.60 5.73 -3.39
CA GLN A 116 -43.40 4.85 -2.24
C GLN A 116 -42.07 5.16 -1.54
N TYR A 117 -41.02 5.39 -2.32
CA TYR A 117 -39.72 5.82 -1.80
C TYR A 117 -39.81 7.20 -1.15
N ARG A 118 -40.58 8.13 -1.72
CA ARG A 118 -40.82 9.46 -1.12
C ARG A 118 -41.61 9.40 0.19
N ALA A 119 -42.56 8.48 0.30
CA ALA A 119 -43.38 8.32 1.49
C ALA A 119 -42.56 7.74 2.65
N ASN A 120 -41.79 6.67 2.41
CA ASN A 120 -40.87 6.11 3.39
C ASN A 120 -39.71 5.35 2.73
N PRO A 121 -38.49 5.92 2.68
CA PRO A 121 -37.37 5.29 1.99
C PRO A 121 -36.86 4.03 2.69
N LEU A 122 -37.13 3.85 3.99
CA LEU A 122 -36.68 2.67 4.74
C LEU A 122 -37.51 1.42 4.44
N LEU A 123 -38.68 1.57 3.84
CA LEU A 123 -39.58 0.47 3.49
C LEU A 123 -39.52 0.07 2.01
N ALA A 124 -38.88 0.89 1.18
CA ALA A 124 -38.82 0.72 -0.28
C ALA A 124 -37.54 0.00 -0.77
N ILE A 125 -36.63 -0.35 0.14
CA ILE A 125 -35.32 -0.97 -0.13
C ILE A 125 -35.29 -2.40 0.41
#